data_AF-A0A7K8A0F1-F1
#
_entry.id   AF-A0A7K8A0F1-F1
#
_cell.length_a   1.000
_cell.length_b   1.000
_cell.length_c   1.000
_cell.angle_alpha   90.00
_cell.angle_beta   90.00
_cell.angle_gamma   90.00
#
_symmetry.space_group_name_H-M   'P 1'
#
loop_
_entity.id
_entity.type
_entity.pdbx_description
1 polymer ?
#
loop_
_entity_poly.entity_id
_entity_poly.type
_entity_poly.pdbx_seq_one_letter_code
_entity_poly.pdbx_strand_id
1 'polypeptide(L)'
;QKTLCDVVLMVQERKIPAHRVVLASASHFFNLMFTTNMIESKSFEVELKDAEPDIIEQLVEFAYTARISVNSNNVQSLLDAANQYQIEPVKKMCVDFLKEQVDASNCLGISVLAECLDCPELKATADDFIHQHFTEVYKTDEFLQLDVKRVTHLLNQDTLTVRAEDQVYDAAVRWLKYDEPNRQPYMVDILAKVRFPLISKNFLSKTVQAEPLIQDNPECLKMVISGMRYHLLSPEDREELVEGTRPRRKKHDYRIALFGGSQPQSCRYFNPKDYSWTDIRCPFEKRRDAACVFWDNVVYILGGSQLFPIKRMDCYNVVKDSWYSKLGPPTPRDSLAACAAEGKIYTSGGSEVGNSALYLFECYDTRTESWHTKPSMLTQRCSHGMVEANGLIYVCGGSLGNNVSGRVLNSCEVYDPATETWTELCPMIEARKNHGLVFVKDKIFAVGGQNSLGGLDNVEYYDIKMNEWKMVSPMPWKGVTVKCAAVGSVVYVLAGFQGVGRLGHILEYNTETDKWIANSKVRAFPVTSCLICVVDTCGANEETLE
;
A
#
# COMPACT_ATOMS: atom_id res chain seq x y z
N GLN A 1 -29.39 -51.76 11.24
CA GLN A 1 -29.81 -51.46 12.63
C GLN A 1 -30.73 -50.24 12.58
N LYS A 2 -32.06 -50.41 12.71
CA LYS A 2 -33.06 -49.32 12.60
C LYS A 2 -34.13 -49.40 13.72
N THR A 3 -33.81 -50.06 14.82
CA THR A 3 -34.79 -50.49 15.85
C THR A 3 -34.95 -49.55 17.05
N LEU A 4 -34.13 -48.49 17.17
CA LEU A 4 -34.13 -47.59 18.33
C LEU A 4 -34.25 -46.08 18.00
N CYS A 5 -34.40 -45.72 16.72
CA CYS A 5 -34.59 -44.32 16.33
C CYS A 5 -35.99 -43.84 16.72
N ASP A 6 -36.07 -42.71 17.43
CA ASP A 6 -37.31 -42.15 17.99
C ASP A 6 -37.91 -41.02 17.14
N VAL A 7 -37.26 -40.69 16.01
CA VAL A 7 -37.76 -39.76 15.00
C VAL A 7 -37.22 -40.09 13.60
N VAL A 8 -38.03 -39.82 12.57
CA VAL A 8 -37.63 -39.86 11.16
C VAL A 8 -37.85 -38.48 10.55
N LEU A 9 -36.76 -37.87 10.06
CA LEU A 9 -36.82 -36.63 9.29
C LEU A 9 -37.19 -36.97 7.84
N MET A 10 -38.27 -36.38 7.36
CA MET A 10 -38.76 -36.49 5.99
C MET A 10 -38.29 -35.24 5.24
N VAL A 11 -37.35 -35.41 4.31
CA VAL A 11 -36.84 -34.34 3.46
C VAL A 11 -37.10 -34.72 2.01
N GLN A 12 -38.04 -34.05 1.36
CA GLN A 12 -38.56 -34.45 0.05
C GLN A 12 -39.02 -35.93 0.07
N GLU A 13 -38.39 -36.83 -0.70
CA GLU A 13 -38.69 -38.27 -0.68
C GLU A 13 -37.73 -39.11 0.19
N ARG A 14 -36.71 -38.51 0.81
CA ARG A 14 -35.74 -39.25 1.64
C ARG A 14 -36.18 -39.32 3.11
N LYS A 15 -36.04 -40.52 3.68
CA LYS A 15 -36.29 -40.80 5.11
C LYS A 15 -34.98 -40.93 5.87
N ILE A 16 -34.69 -39.98 6.77
CA ILE A 16 -33.46 -39.97 7.58
C ILE A 16 -33.81 -40.31 9.04
N PRO A 17 -33.49 -41.52 9.53
CA PRO A 17 -33.76 -41.89 10.92
C PRO A 17 -32.74 -41.27 11.87
N ALA A 18 -33.20 -40.70 12.99
CA ALA A 18 -32.35 -40.02 13.97
C ALA A 18 -32.86 -40.19 15.41
N HIS A 19 -32.14 -39.59 16.37
CA HIS A 19 -32.49 -39.56 17.78
C HIS A 19 -32.78 -38.11 18.20
N ARG A 20 -33.96 -37.85 18.78
CA ARG A 20 -34.42 -36.52 19.21
C ARG A 20 -33.43 -35.84 20.15
N VAL A 21 -32.87 -36.59 21.10
CA VAL A 21 -31.90 -36.06 22.07
C VAL A 21 -30.61 -35.58 21.41
N VAL A 22 -30.12 -36.29 20.39
CA VAL A 22 -28.89 -35.92 19.68
C VAL A 22 -29.13 -34.67 18.86
N LEU A 23 -30.24 -34.61 18.11
CA LEU A 23 -30.61 -33.42 17.34
C LEU A 23 -30.86 -32.19 18.22
N ALA A 24 -31.58 -32.36 19.34
CA ALA A 24 -31.83 -31.29 20.30
C ALA A 24 -30.54 -30.77 20.98
N SER A 25 -29.55 -31.65 21.20
CA SER A 25 -28.25 -31.21 21.73
C SER A 25 -27.41 -30.43 20.72
N ALA A 26 -27.55 -30.73 19.42
CA ALA A 26 -26.74 -30.14 18.36
C ALA A 26 -27.34 -28.86 17.76
N SER A 27 -28.66 -28.66 17.87
CA SER A 27 -29.41 -27.59 17.23
C SER A 27 -30.42 -26.97 18.20
N HIS A 28 -30.38 -25.64 18.31
CA HIS A 28 -31.37 -24.92 19.12
C HIS A 28 -32.78 -25.03 18.53
N PHE A 29 -32.90 -25.06 17.20
CA PHE A 29 -34.16 -25.24 16.49
C PHE A 29 -34.81 -26.59 16.83
N PHE A 30 -34.07 -27.71 16.73
CA PHE A 30 -34.60 -29.03 17.07
C PHE A 30 -34.91 -29.15 18.57
N ASN A 31 -34.13 -28.50 19.43
CA ASN A 31 -34.43 -28.44 20.87
C ASN A 31 -35.78 -27.78 21.11
N LEU A 32 -36.02 -26.60 20.54
CA LEU A 32 -37.29 -25.88 20.65
C LEU A 32 -38.44 -26.71 20.06
N MET A 33 -38.25 -27.30 18.89
CA MET A 33 -39.28 -28.12 18.21
C MET A 33 -39.72 -29.32 19.07
N PHE A 34 -38.79 -30.00 19.74
CA PHE A 34 -39.10 -31.19 20.53
C PHE A 34 -39.56 -30.88 21.97
N THR A 35 -39.23 -29.70 22.50
CA THR A 35 -39.61 -29.29 23.87
C THR A 35 -40.87 -28.44 23.95
N THR A 36 -41.27 -27.79 22.86
CA THR A 36 -42.55 -27.06 22.80
C THR A 36 -43.72 -27.99 22.49
N ASN A 37 -44.91 -27.66 23.01
CA ASN A 37 -46.14 -28.45 22.88
C ASN A 37 -46.77 -28.44 21.47
N MET A 38 -45.93 -28.47 20.42
CA MET A 38 -46.33 -28.49 19.01
C MET A 38 -46.63 -29.93 18.54
N ILE A 39 -47.28 -30.10 17.38
CA ILE A 39 -47.69 -31.42 16.88
C ILE A 39 -46.46 -32.29 16.55
N GLU A 40 -45.41 -31.64 16.07
CA GLU A 40 -44.09 -32.19 15.73
C GLU A 40 -43.36 -32.77 16.96
N SER A 41 -43.68 -32.28 18.16
CA SER A 41 -43.16 -32.85 19.41
C SER A 41 -43.67 -34.26 19.67
N LYS A 42 -44.84 -34.64 19.11
CA LYS A 42 -45.50 -35.93 19.30
C LYS A 42 -45.47 -36.83 18.05
N SER A 43 -45.12 -36.30 16.89
CA SER A 43 -45.09 -37.06 15.63
C SER A 43 -43.81 -37.87 15.49
N PHE A 44 -43.92 -39.10 14.98
CA PHE A 44 -42.73 -39.93 14.68
C PHE A 44 -42.02 -39.46 13.40
N GLU A 45 -42.77 -38.89 12.46
CA GLU A 45 -42.26 -38.31 11.21
C GLU A 45 -42.36 -36.77 11.29
N VAL A 46 -41.26 -36.08 10.96
CA VAL A 46 -41.18 -34.61 10.91
C VAL A 46 -40.76 -34.21 9.50
N GLU A 47 -41.59 -33.41 8.83
CA GLU A 47 -41.34 -32.94 7.47
C GLU A 47 -40.54 -31.63 7.49
N LEU A 48 -39.37 -31.63 6.87
CA LEU A 48 -38.57 -30.42 6.65
C LEU A 48 -38.81 -29.93 5.23
N LYS A 49 -39.57 -28.83 5.12
CA LYS A 49 -39.86 -28.17 3.84
C LYS A 49 -38.68 -27.26 3.46
N ASP A 50 -38.38 -27.21 2.18
CA ASP A 50 -37.33 -26.36 1.59
C ASP A 50 -35.89 -26.68 2.05
N ALA A 51 -35.56 -27.97 2.25
CA ALA A 51 -34.20 -28.40 2.58
C ALA A 51 -33.64 -29.42 1.58
N GLU A 52 -32.33 -29.34 1.31
CA GLU A 52 -31.62 -30.31 0.47
C GLU A 52 -31.32 -31.61 1.25
N PRO A 53 -31.74 -32.79 0.76
CA PRO A 53 -31.57 -34.04 1.49
C PRO A 53 -30.11 -34.38 1.84
N ASP A 54 -29.17 -34.10 0.92
CA ASP A 54 -27.75 -34.41 1.11
C ASP A 54 -27.11 -33.54 2.22
N ILE A 55 -27.54 -32.28 2.35
CA ILE A 55 -27.06 -31.36 3.39
C ILE A 55 -27.61 -31.74 4.75
N ILE A 56 -28.90 -32.08 4.84
CA ILE A 56 -29.50 -32.54 6.10
C ILE A 56 -28.83 -33.83 6.58
N GLU A 57 -28.52 -34.76 5.68
CA GLU A 57 -27.80 -35.98 6.02
C GLU A 57 -26.42 -35.68 6.61
N GLN A 58 -25.66 -34.75 6.03
CA GLN A 58 -24.38 -34.28 6.58
C GLN A 58 -24.52 -33.59 7.95
N LEU A 59 -25.58 -32.79 8.16
CA LEU A 59 -25.85 -32.16 9.44
C LEU A 59 -26.22 -33.17 10.54
N VAL A 60 -26.99 -34.20 10.17
CA VAL A 60 -27.31 -35.32 11.08
C VAL A 60 -26.05 -36.12 11.39
N GLU A 61 -25.23 -36.45 10.39
CA GLU A 61 -23.95 -37.14 10.60
C GLU A 61 -23.02 -36.30 11.49
N PHE A 62 -22.96 -34.98 11.30
CA PHE A 62 -22.23 -34.06 12.17
C PHE A 62 -22.73 -34.13 13.61
N ALA A 63 -24.06 -34.20 13.84
CA ALA A 63 -24.60 -34.33 15.18
C ALA A 63 -24.14 -35.61 15.91
N TYR A 64 -23.82 -36.68 15.18
CA TYR A 64 -23.28 -37.92 15.76
C TYR A 64 -21.76 -37.98 15.82
N THR A 65 -21.06 -37.39 14.86
CA THR A 65 -19.61 -37.59 14.66
C THR A 65 -18.78 -36.37 15.04
N ALA A 66 -19.41 -35.20 15.17
CA ALA A 66 -18.78 -33.89 15.29
C ALA A 66 -17.78 -33.56 14.15
N ARG A 67 -17.96 -34.17 12.97
CA ARG A 67 -17.13 -33.95 11.78
C ARG A 67 -17.98 -33.60 10.59
N ILE A 68 -17.56 -32.58 9.84
CA ILE A 68 -18.18 -32.16 8.59
C ILE A 68 -17.11 -31.64 7.64
N SER A 69 -17.25 -31.94 6.34
CA SER A 69 -16.35 -31.46 5.29
C SER A 69 -16.98 -30.28 4.55
N VAL A 70 -16.38 -29.09 4.70
CA VAL A 70 -16.79 -27.87 3.99
C VAL A 70 -15.94 -27.71 2.74
N ASN A 71 -16.59 -27.44 1.60
CA ASN A 71 -15.96 -27.22 0.29
C ASN A 71 -16.75 -26.15 -0.51
N SER A 72 -16.20 -25.69 -1.63
CA SER A 72 -16.78 -24.61 -2.44
C SER A 72 -18.17 -24.92 -3.01
N ASN A 73 -18.54 -26.19 -3.17
CA ASN A 73 -19.84 -26.58 -3.74
C ASN A 73 -20.93 -26.70 -2.68
N ASN A 74 -20.58 -27.05 -1.43
CA ASN A 74 -21.56 -27.26 -0.37
C ASN A 74 -21.63 -26.11 0.63
N VAL A 75 -20.66 -25.20 0.67
CA VAL A 75 -20.56 -24.17 1.72
C VAL A 75 -21.80 -23.27 1.79
N GLN A 76 -22.38 -22.88 0.66
CA GLN A 76 -23.56 -22.00 0.64
C GLN A 76 -24.80 -22.73 1.18
N SER A 77 -25.17 -23.87 0.60
CA SER A 77 -26.31 -24.68 1.07
C SER A 77 -26.14 -25.13 2.54
N LEU A 78 -24.91 -25.45 2.95
CA LEU A 78 -24.60 -25.85 4.32
C LEU A 78 -24.71 -24.68 5.29
N LEU A 79 -24.25 -23.49 4.92
CA LEU A 79 -24.35 -22.29 5.73
C LEU A 79 -25.83 -21.85 5.87
N ASP A 80 -26.60 -21.88 4.80
CA ASP A 80 -28.03 -21.58 4.80
C ASP A 80 -28.78 -22.54 5.73
N ALA A 81 -28.53 -23.84 5.61
CA ALA A 81 -29.12 -24.85 6.48
C ALA A 81 -28.66 -24.71 7.94
N ALA A 82 -27.37 -24.48 8.19
CA ALA A 82 -26.86 -24.28 9.55
C ALA A 82 -27.48 -23.05 10.23
N ASN A 83 -27.74 -21.99 9.47
CA ASN A 83 -28.44 -20.81 9.97
C ASN A 83 -29.92 -21.09 10.23
N GLN A 84 -30.61 -21.73 9.28
CA GLN A 84 -32.03 -22.11 9.41
C GLN A 84 -32.29 -23.02 10.62
N TYR A 85 -31.45 -24.04 10.80
CA TYR A 85 -31.53 -25.00 11.90
C TYR A 85 -30.74 -24.59 13.14
N GLN A 86 -30.15 -23.40 13.17
CA GLN A 86 -29.41 -22.85 14.31
C GLN A 86 -28.34 -23.81 14.88
N ILE A 87 -27.47 -24.31 14.00
CA ILE A 87 -26.31 -25.16 14.34
C ILE A 87 -25.05 -24.29 14.32
N GLU A 88 -24.80 -23.61 15.43
CA GLU A 88 -23.74 -22.59 15.53
C GLU A 88 -22.32 -23.08 15.18
N PRO A 89 -21.88 -24.29 15.58
CA PRO A 89 -20.53 -24.77 15.24
C PRO A 89 -20.32 -24.90 13.73
N VAL A 90 -21.33 -25.38 13.00
CA VAL A 90 -21.27 -25.54 11.53
C VAL A 90 -21.31 -24.18 10.86
N LYS A 91 -22.17 -23.26 11.34
CA LYS A 91 -22.21 -21.87 10.87
C LYS A 91 -20.83 -21.21 10.98
N LYS A 92 -20.17 -21.34 12.12
CA LYS A 92 -18.83 -20.80 12.35
C LYS A 92 -17.78 -21.40 11.40
N MET A 93 -17.78 -22.73 11.23
CA MET A 93 -16.86 -23.39 10.29
C MET A 93 -17.05 -22.91 8.84
N CYS A 94 -18.28 -22.75 8.38
CA CYS A 94 -18.57 -22.22 7.05
C CYS A 94 -18.12 -20.75 6.90
N VAL A 95 -18.33 -19.93 7.93
CA VAL A 95 -17.87 -18.53 7.94
C VAL A 95 -16.34 -18.45 7.89
N ASP A 96 -15.64 -19.26 8.68
CA ASP A 96 -14.18 -19.28 8.69
C ASP A 96 -13.62 -19.76 7.34
N PHE A 97 -14.24 -20.76 6.72
CA PHE A 97 -13.88 -21.19 5.36
C PHE A 97 -14.10 -20.10 4.31
N LEU A 98 -15.21 -19.36 4.38
CA LEU A 98 -15.49 -18.26 3.46
C LEU A 98 -14.51 -17.09 3.65
N LYS A 99 -14.12 -16.77 4.88
CA LYS A 99 -13.12 -15.73 5.18
C LYS A 99 -11.77 -16.02 4.52
N GLU A 100 -11.36 -17.29 4.43
CA GLU A 100 -10.10 -17.69 3.79
C GLU A 100 -10.16 -17.73 2.25
N GLN A 101 -11.36 -17.73 1.66
CA GLN A 101 -11.57 -17.89 0.21
C GLN A 101 -12.18 -16.64 -0.47
N VAL A 102 -12.17 -15.48 0.21
CA VAL A 102 -12.63 -14.22 -0.40
C VAL A 102 -11.69 -13.81 -1.54
N ASP A 103 -12.27 -13.55 -2.70
CA ASP A 103 -11.59 -13.16 -3.93
C ASP A 103 -12.36 -12.04 -4.65
N ALA A 104 -11.73 -11.35 -5.60
CA ALA A 104 -12.37 -10.28 -6.37
C ALA A 104 -13.63 -10.74 -7.13
N SER A 105 -13.69 -12.01 -7.51
CA SER A 105 -14.80 -12.60 -8.25
C SER A 105 -16.02 -12.99 -7.39
N ASN A 106 -15.87 -13.17 -6.08
CA ASN A 106 -16.94 -13.68 -5.19
C ASN A 106 -17.29 -12.74 -4.03
N CYS A 107 -16.48 -11.69 -3.79
CA CYS A 107 -16.59 -10.83 -2.62
C CYS A 107 -17.95 -10.11 -2.53
N LEU A 108 -18.52 -9.70 -3.67
CA LEU A 108 -19.84 -9.06 -3.72
C LEU A 108 -20.93 -10.08 -3.33
N GLY A 109 -20.88 -11.29 -3.90
CA GLY A 109 -21.74 -12.40 -3.55
C GLY A 109 -21.69 -12.75 -2.06
N ILE A 110 -20.48 -12.89 -1.50
CA ILE A 110 -20.26 -13.19 -0.07
C ILE A 110 -20.81 -12.07 0.82
N SER A 111 -20.65 -10.79 0.44
CA SER A 111 -21.23 -9.66 1.18
C SER A 111 -22.77 -9.73 1.18
N VAL A 112 -23.41 -10.09 0.06
CA VAL A 112 -24.87 -10.30 0.00
C VAL A 112 -25.29 -11.44 0.92
N LEU A 113 -24.59 -12.58 0.83
CA LEU A 113 -24.90 -13.77 1.61
C LEU A 113 -24.77 -13.50 3.12
N ALA A 114 -23.71 -12.77 3.52
CA ALA A 114 -23.48 -12.39 4.90
C ALA A 114 -24.58 -11.46 5.44
N GLU A 115 -25.12 -10.57 4.61
CA GLU A 115 -26.25 -9.72 4.97
C GLU A 115 -27.56 -10.51 5.11
N CYS A 116 -27.84 -11.44 4.20
CA CYS A 116 -29.02 -12.31 4.28
C CYS A 116 -29.01 -13.23 5.52
N LEU A 117 -27.82 -13.69 5.94
CA LEU A 117 -27.65 -14.63 7.04
C LEU A 117 -27.32 -13.97 8.39
N ASP A 118 -27.34 -12.64 8.44
CA ASP A 118 -27.01 -11.82 9.61
C ASP A 118 -25.65 -12.20 10.24
N CYS A 119 -24.62 -12.27 9.39
CA CYS A 119 -23.24 -12.60 9.73
C CYS A 119 -22.35 -11.33 9.65
N PRO A 120 -22.32 -10.48 10.68
CA PRO A 120 -21.62 -9.18 10.63
C PRO A 120 -20.11 -9.31 10.44
N GLU A 121 -19.48 -10.36 11.02
CA GLU A 121 -18.04 -10.58 10.87
C GLU A 121 -17.63 -10.91 9.43
N LEU A 122 -18.43 -11.74 8.76
CA LEU A 122 -18.18 -12.12 7.36
C LEU A 122 -18.43 -10.92 6.45
N LYS A 123 -19.49 -10.15 6.71
CA LYS A 123 -19.81 -8.92 5.99
C LYS A 123 -18.68 -7.90 6.11
N ALA A 124 -18.18 -7.64 7.32
CA ALA A 124 -17.07 -6.73 7.55
C ALA A 124 -15.80 -7.16 6.77
N THR A 125 -15.50 -8.46 6.77
CA THR A 125 -14.35 -9.01 6.04
C THR A 125 -14.51 -8.84 4.53
N ALA A 126 -15.70 -9.14 4.00
CA ALA A 126 -16.01 -8.99 2.58
C ALA A 126 -15.99 -7.51 2.15
N ASP A 127 -16.59 -6.61 2.93
CA ASP A 127 -16.62 -5.17 2.66
C ASP A 127 -15.22 -4.56 2.73
N ASP A 128 -14.39 -4.96 3.71
CA ASP A 128 -12.98 -4.55 3.78
C ASP A 128 -12.19 -5.03 2.55
N PHE A 129 -12.43 -6.25 2.08
CA PHE A 129 -11.81 -6.77 0.86
C PHE A 129 -12.25 -5.97 -0.38
N ILE A 130 -13.56 -5.70 -0.52
CA ILE A 130 -14.11 -4.89 -1.62
C ILE A 130 -13.47 -3.50 -1.61
N HIS A 131 -13.35 -2.87 -0.44
CA HIS A 131 -12.70 -1.56 -0.32
C HIS A 131 -11.23 -1.58 -0.71
N GLN A 132 -10.48 -2.64 -0.39
CA GLN A 132 -9.04 -2.75 -0.69
C GLN A 132 -8.76 -3.14 -2.15
N HIS A 133 -9.61 -3.98 -2.74
CA HIS A 133 -9.42 -4.57 -4.06
C HIS A 133 -10.41 -4.03 -5.11
N PHE A 134 -11.04 -2.88 -4.86
CA PHE A 134 -12.05 -2.30 -5.77
C PHE A 134 -11.61 -2.25 -7.23
N THR A 135 -10.32 -1.98 -7.50
CA THR A 135 -9.73 -1.93 -8.84
C THR A 135 -9.91 -3.20 -9.69
N GLU A 136 -10.08 -4.34 -9.04
CA GLU A 136 -10.32 -5.63 -9.67
C GLU A 136 -11.83 -5.94 -9.65
N VAL A 137 -12.50 -5.63 -8.54
CA VAL A 137 -13.94 -5.90 -8.34
C VAL A 137 -14.83 -5.20 -9.37
N TYR A 138 -14.58 -3.93 -9.72
CA TYR A 138 -15.46 -3.23 -10.68
C TYR A 138 -15.40 -3.80 -12.11
N LYS A 139 -14.38 -4.63 -12.41
CA LYS A 139 -14.21 -5.28 -13.72
C LYS A 139 -14.99 -6.59 -13.83
N THR A 140 -15.51 -7.13 -12.73
CA THR A 140 -16.21 -8.42 -12.71
C THR A 140 -17.68 -8.27 -13.14
N ASP A 141 -18.29 -9.38 -13.55
CA ASP A 141 -19.70 -9.40 -13.95
C ASP A 141 -20.65 -9.28 -12.75
N GLU A 142 -20.24 -9.74 -11.56
CA GLU A 142 -21.02 -9.57 -10.32
C GLU A 142 -21.29 -8.08 -10.03
N PHE A 143 -20.33 -7.21 -10.31
CA PHE A 143 -20.50 -5.77 -10.14
C PHE A 143 -21.62 -5.20 -11.03
N LEU A 144 -21.79 -5.73 -12.24
CA LEU A 144 -22.82 -5.27 -13.19
C LEU A 144 -24.23 -5.67 -12.76
N GLN A 145 -24.36 -6.71 -11.94
CA GLN A 145 -25.63 -7.22 -11.42
C GLN A 145 -26.10 -6.50 -10.15
N LEU A 146 -25.28 -5.63 -9.56
CA LEU A 146 -25.64 -4.87 -8.36
C LEU A 146 -26.81 -3.91 -8.60
N ASP A 147 -27.61 -3.69 -7.57
CA ASP A 147 -28.71 -2.74 -7.56
C ASP A 147 -28.23 -1.30 -7.36
N VAL A 148 -29.08 -0.34 -7.77
CA VAL A 148 -28.77 1.11 -7.72
C VAL A 148 -28.33 1.54 -6.32
N LYS A 149 -28.98 1.05 -5.26
CA LYS A 149 -28.71 1.49 -3.88
C LYS A 149 -27.31 1.04 -3.44
N ARG A 150 -26.91 -0.19 -3.73
CA ARG A 150 -25.60 -0.72 -3.33
C ARG A 150 -24.47 -0.10 -4.13
N VAL A 151 -24.62 0.08 -5.45
CA VAL A 151 -23.61 0.79 -6.25
C VAL A 151 -23.44 2.22 -5.76
N THR A 152 -24.55 2.92 -5.51
CA THR A 152 -24.51 4.29 -4.97
C THR A 152 -23.83 4.32 -3.59
N HIS A 153 -24.12 3.35 -2.72
CA HIS A 153 -23.48 3.24 -1.42
C HIS A 153 -21.97 3.00 -1.55
N LEU A 154 -21.57 2.03 -2.38
CA LEU A 154 -20.18 1.66 -2.61
C LEU A 154 -19.38 2.83 -3.19
N LEU A 155 -19.88 3.45 -4.27
CA LEU A 155 -19.22 4.61 -4.90
C LEU A 155 -19.20 5.85 -3.99
N ASN A 156 -20.04 5.93 -2.95
CA ASN A 156 -20.01 7.05 -2.02
C ASN A 156 -18.96 6.89 -0.92
N GLN A 157 -18.35 5.72 -0.75
CA GLN A 157 -17.44 5.45 0.37
C GLN A 157 -16.02 6.01 0.15
N ASP A 158 -15.54 6.79 1.12
CA ASP A 158 -14.18 7.34 1.16
C ASP A 158 -13.09 6.26 1.32
N THR A 159 -13.48 5.10 1.84
CA THR A 159 -12.60 3.95 2.12
C THR A 159 -12.19 3.16 0.88
N LEU A 160 -12.83 3.42 -0.27
CA LEU A 160 -12.47 2.76 -1.53
C LEU A 160 -11.01 3.05 -1.88
N THR A 161 -10.25 1.98 -2.14
CA THR A 161 -8.84 2.04 -2.49
C THR A 161 -8.71 2.04 -4.01
N VAL A 162 -8.50 3.23 -4.58
CA VAL A 162 -8.43 3.46 -6.03
C VAL A 162 -7.09 4.08 -6.41
N ARG A 163 -6.62 3.85 -7.65
CA ARG A 163 -5.40 4.52 -8.15
C ARG A 163 -5.67 5.99 -8.47
N ALA A 164 -6.82 6.28 -9.04
CA ALA A 164 -7.32 7.62 -9.38
C ALA A 164 -8.85 7.61 -9.42
N GLU A 165 -9.47 8.79 -9.31
CA GLU A 165 -10.93 8.92 -9.44
C GLU A 165 -11.42 8.56 -10.86
N ASP A 166 -10.52 8.60 -11.85
CA ASP A 166 -10.74 8.10 -13.21
C ASP A 166 -11.30 6.65 -13.20
N GLN A 167 -10.87 5.80 -12.26
CA GLN A 167 -11.37 4.42 -12.13
C GLN A 167 -12.79 4.33 -11.55
N VAL A 168 -13.14 5.25 -10.64
CA VAL A 168 -14.49 5.34 -10.07
C VAL A 168 -15.48 5.79 -11.16
N TYR A 169 -15.04 6.72 -12.02
CA TYR A 169 -15.77 7.11 -13.22
C TYR A 169 -15.97 5.92 -14.17
N ASP A 170 -14.90 5.18 -14.51
CA ASP A 170 -14.99 4.01 -15.39
C ASP A 170 -15.94 2.95 -14.84
N ALA A 171 -15.91 2.71 -13.52
CA ALA A 171 -16.83 1.79 -12.85
C ALA A 171 -18.30 2.25 -12.99
N ALA A 172 -18.57 3.54 -12.74
CA ALA A 172 -19.91 4.11 -12.87
C ALA A 172 -20.44 3.99 -14.31
N VAL A 173 -19.63 4.35 -15.31
CA VAL A 173 -20.02 4.28 -16.72
C VAL A 173 -20.22 2.84 -17.17
N ARG A 174 -19.35 1.90 -16.76
CA ARG A 174 -19.48 0.48 -17.08
C ARG A 174 -20.78 -0.11 -16.55
N TRP A 175 -21.17 0.25 -15.32
CA TRP A 175 -22.43 -0.18 -14.73
C TRP A 175 -23.64 0.43 -15.46
N LEU A 176 -23.58 1.70 -15.85
CA LEU A 176 -24.66 2.36 -16.61
C LEU A 176 -24.86 1.75 -18.00
N LYS A 177 -23.76 1.46 -18.72
CA LYS A 177 -23.78 0.88 -20.08
C LYS A 177 -24.33 -0.54 -20.15
N TYR A 178 -24.34 -1.29 -19.05
CA TYR A 178 -24.83 -2.67 -19.05
C TYR A 178 -26.35 -2.77 -19.27
N ASP A 179 -27.13 -1.80 -18.77
CA ASP A 179 -28.58 -1.74 -18.95
C ASP A 179 -29.03 -0.28 -19.06
N GLU A 180 -28.71 0.33 -20.21
CA GLU A 180 -29.00 1.73 -20.50
C GLU A 180 -30.47 2.12 -20.26
N PRO A 181 -31.51 1.41 -20.76
CA PRO A 181 -32.89 1.88 -20.66
C PRO A 181 -33.42 1.92 -19.22
N ASN A 182 -33.05 0.98 -18.36
CA ASN A 182 -33.53 0.96 -16.97
C ASN A 182 -32.67 1.80 -16.02
N ARG A 183 -31.40 2.06 -16.36
CA ARG A 183 -30.44 2.74 -15.47
C ARG A 183 -30.26 4.23 -15.78
N GLN A 184 -30.67 4.69 -16.97
CA GLN A 184 -30.70 6.10 -17.36
C GLN A 184 -31.28 7.06 -16.29
N PRO A 185 -32.42 6.76 -15.62
CA PRO A 185 -32.99 7.65 -14.60
C PRO A 185 -32.06 7.90 -13.40
N TYR A 186 -31.20 6.96 -13.06
CA TYR A 186 -30.31 7.02 -11.89
C TYR A 186 -28.91 7.53 -12.22
N MET A 187 -28.66 7.90 -13.49
CA MET A 187 -27.36 8.33 -13.97
C MET A 187 -26.81 9.53 -13.20
N VAL A 188 -27.65 10.54 -12.95
CA VAL A 188 -27.24 11.76 -12.23
C VAL A 188 -26.84 11.43 -10.79
N ASP A 189 -27.61 10.57 -10.11
CA ASP A 189 -27.35 10.19 -8.72
C ASP A 189 -26.05 9.39 -8.56
N ILE A 190 -25.74 8.53 -9.53
CA ILE A 190 -24.52 7.71 -9.54
C ILE A 190 -23.30 8.55 -9.89
N LEU A 191 -23.37 9.36 -10.96
CA LEU A 191 -22.26 10.22 -11.37
C LEU A 191 -21.98 11.30 -10.32
N ALA A 192 -22.98 11.77 -9.59
CA ALA A 192 -22.78 12.67 -8.45
C ALA A 192 -21.90 12.08 -7.34
N LYS A 193 -21.72 10.75 -7.29
CA LYS A 193 -20.80 10.09 -6.35
C LYS A 193 -19.36 10.09 -6.81
N VAL A 194 -19.10 10.41 -8.08
CA VAL A 194 -17.75 10.55 -8.63
C VAL A 194 -17.22 11.94 -8.34
N ARG A 195 -16.00 12.02 -7.79
CA ARG A 195 -15.35 13.29 -7.45
C ARG A 195 -14.70 13.93 -8.68
N PHE A 196 -15.50 14.49 -9.57
CA PHE A 196 -15.01 15.20 -10.77
C PHE A 196 -13.87 16.21 -10.54
N PRO A 197 -13.80 16.96 -9.43
CA PRO A 197 -12.65 17.83 -9.11
C PRO A 197 -11.30 17.09 -9.05
N LEU A 198 -11.30 15.81 -8.70
CA LEU A 198 -10.11 14.98 -8.52
C LEU A 198 -9.74 14.15 -9.76
N ILE A 199 -10.57 14.19 -10.81
CA ILE A 199 -10.28 13.56 -12.10
C ILE A 199 -9.25 14.39 -12.86
N SER A 200 -8.31 13.74 -13.55
CA SER A 200 -7.27 14.45 -14.31
C SER A 200 -7.84 15.32 -15.44
N LYS A 201 -7.27 16.51 -15.66
CA LYS A 201 -7.69 17.44 -16.74
C LYS A 201 -7.72 16.78 -18.12
N ASN A 202 -6.72 15.93 -18.40
CA ASN A 202 -6.63 15.21 -19.66
C ASN A 202 -7.79 14.23 -19.84
N PHE A 203 -8.13 13.48 -18.79
CA PHE A 203 -9.22 12.51 -18.82
C PHE A 203 -10.60 13.19 -18.93
N LEU A 204 -10.82 14.30 -18.21
CA LEU A 204 -12.04 15.11 -18.33
C LEU A 204 -12.26 15.61 -19.77
N SER A 205 -11.21 16.13 -20.41
CA SER A 205 -11.31 16.71 -21.76
C SER A 205 -11.41 15.69 -22.88
N LYS A 206 -10.73 14.54 -22.76
CA LYS A 206 -10.65 13.54 -23.85
C LYS A 206 -11.69 12.44 -23.74
N THR A 207 -11.95 11.96 -22.53
CA THR A 207 -12.77 10.75 -22.30
C THR A 207 -14.17 11.14 -21.82
N VAL A 208 -14.25 11.93 -20.75
CA VAL A 208 -15.54 12.27 -20.11
C VAL A 208 -16.40 13.17 -21.00
N GLN A 209 -15.81 14.21 -21.60
CA GLN A 209 -16.54 15.11 -22.49
C GLN A 209 -16.98 14.44 -23.81
N ALA A 210 -16.27 13.41 -24.26
CA ALA A 210 -16.56 12.70 -25.51
C ALA A 210 -17.62 11.60 -25.35
N GLU A 211 -17.99 11.24 -24.11
CA GLU A 211 -18.92 10.15 -23.83
C GLU A 211 -20.37 10.55 -24.15
N PRO A 212 -21.09 9.84 -25.04
CA PRO A 212 -22.46 10.19 -25.45
C PRO A 212 -23.46 10.30 -24.29
N LEU A 213 -23.37 9.38 -23.32
CA LEU A 213 -24.25 9.36 -22.14
C LEU A 213 -24.21 10.66 -21.32
N ILE A 214 -23.07 11.36 -21.34
CA ILE A 214 -22.86 12.61 -20.61
C ILE A 214 -23.28 13.81 -21.44
N GLN A 215 -23.09 13.77 -22.77
CA GLN A 215 -23.49 14.84 -23.68
C GLN A 215 -25.01 15.03 -23.72
N ASP A 216 -25.77 13.94 -23.60
CA ASP A 216 -27.22 13.96 -23.67
C ASP A 216 -27.90 14.56 -22.42
N ASN A 217 -27.17 14.68 -21.29
CA ASN A 217 -27.74 15.17 -20.02
C ASN A 217 -27.08 16.47 -19.52
N PRO A 218 -27.84 17.57 -19.39
CA PRO A 218 -27.31 18.87 -18.99
C PRO A 218 -26.80 18.91 -17.54
N GLU A 219 -27.32 18.09 -16.62
CA GLU A 219 -26.85 18.04 -15.23
C GLU A 219 -25.48 17.36 -15.13
N CYS A 220 -25.24 16.31 -15.92
CA CYS A 220 -23.93 15.65 -16.00
C CYS A 220 -22.87 16.60 -16.58
N LEU A 221 -23.22 17.39 -17.60
CA LEU A 221 -22.32 18.42 -18.14
C LEU A 221 -21.95 19.49 -17.11
N LYS A 222 -22.88 19.91 -16.24
CA LYS A 222 -22.57 20.84 -15.14
C LYS A 222 -21.52 20.27 -14.18
N MET A 223 -21.56 18.98 -13.89
CA MET A 223 -20.57 18.30 -13.04
C MET A 223 -19.18 18.26 -13.69
N VAL A 224 -19.11 18.02 -15.00
CA VAL A 224 -17.84 18.07 -15.75
C VAL A 224 -17.26 19.49 -15.76
N ILE A 225 -18.12 20.49 -15.98
CA ILE A 225 -17.72 21.91 -15.97
C ILE A 225 -17.23 22.33 -14.58
N SER A 226 -17.85 21.88 -13.50
CA SER A 226 -17.38 22.17 -12.13
C SER A 226 -16.01 21.53 -11.87
N GLY A 227 -15.80 20.29 -12.30
CA GLY A 227 -14.49 19.63 -12.25
C GLY A 227 -13.42 20.38 -13.04
N MET A 228 -13.72 20.84 -14.26
CA MET A 228 -12.79 21.66 -15.04
C MET A 228 -12.49 23.02 -14.40
N ARG A 229 -13.49 23.67 -13.77
CA ARG A 229 -13.30 24.92 -13.01
C ARG A 229 -12.38 24.72 -11.81
N TYR A 230 -12.49 23.60 -11.10
CA TYR A 230 -11.60 23.29 -9.99
C TYR A 230 -10.12 23.30 -10.39
N HIS A 231 -9.80 22.79 -11.58
CA HIS A 231 -8.44 22.85 -12.14
C HIS A 231 -7.97 24.26 -12.53
N LEU A 232 -8.88 25.23 -12.62
CA LEU A 232 -8.59 26.64 -12.92
C LEU A 232 -8.47 27.51 -11.65
N LEU A 233 -8.92 27.03 -10.49
CA LEU A 233 -8.85 27.77 -9.22
C LEU A 233 -7.44 27.78 -8.64
N SER A 234 -7.11 28.86 -7.92
CA SER A 234 -5.85 28.99 -7.17
C SER A 234 -5.83 28.02 -5.96
N PRO A 235 -4.66 27.63 -5.44
CA PRO A 235 -4.58 26.70 -4.30
C PRO A 235 -5.29 27.20 -3.03
N GLU A 236 -5.32 28.51 -2.80
CA GLU A 236 -5.97 29.15 -1.63
C GLU A 236 -7.51 29.01 -1.71
N ASP A 237 -8.08 29.17 -2.92
CA ASP A 237 -9.54 29.04 -3.14
C ASP A 237 -10.02 27.57 -3.13
N ARG A 238 -9.11 26.59 -3.18
CA ARG A 238 -9.45 25.15 -3.18
C ARG A 238 -9.73 24.62 -1.77
N GLU A 239 -9.15 25.23 -0.73
CA GLU A 239 -9.34 24.81 0.66
C GLU A 239 -10.74 25.13 1.20
N GLU A 240 -11.42 26.14 0.64
CA GLU A 240 -12.78 26.53 1.05
C GLU A 240 -13.87 25.56 0.55
N LEU A 241 -13.58 24.71 -0.44
CA LEU A 241 -14.53 23.74 -1.00
C LEU A 241 -14.39 22.40 -0.27
N VAL A 242 -15.15 22.23 0.82
CA VAL A 242 -15.00 21.08 1.76
C VAL A 242 -15.75 19.81 1.33
N GLU A 243 -16.85 19.93 0.57
CA GLU A 243 -17.66 18.76 0.18
C GLU A 243 -17.27 18.23 -1.22
N GLY A 244 -16.82 16.96 -1.28
CA GLY A 244 -16.48 16.26 -2.53
C GLY A 244 -15.04 16.39 -3.03
N THR A 245 -14.17 17.13 -2.33
CA THR A 245 -12.76 17.38 -2.70
C THR A 245 -11.76 16.51 -1.93
N ARG A 246 -12.20 15.74 -0.94
CA ARG A 246 -11.31 14.81 -0.22
C ARG A 246 -10.90 13.66 -1.15
N PRO A 247 -9.62 13.34 -1.31
CA PRO A 247 -9.21 12.13 -2.02
C PRO A 247 -9.69 10.87 -1.31
N ARG A 248 -10.05 9.83 -2.07
CA ARG A 248 -10.25 8.48 -1.52
C ARG A 248 -8.91 7.85 -1.13
N ARG A 249 -8.94 6.67 -0.50
CA ARG A 249 -7.70 5.91 -0.24
C ARG A 249 -6.99 5.63 -1.56
N LYS A 250 -5.71 6.00 -1.67
CA LYS A 250 -4.90 5.66 -2.83
C LYS A 250 -4.42 4.22 -2.70
N LYS A 251 -4.65 3.39 -3.73
CA LYS A 251 -3.88 2.14 -3.87
C LYS A 251 -2.43 2.58 -4.04
N HIS A 252 -1.51 1.96 -3.33
CA HIS A 252 -0.07 2.21 -3.49
C HIS A 252 0.59 0.97 -4.08
N ASP A 253 1.42 1.16 -5.09
CA ASP A 253 2.25 0.11 -5.69
C ASP A 253 3.71 0.52 -5.50
N TYR A 254 4.19 0.29 -4.29
CA TYR A 254 5.55 0.68 -3.92
C TYR A 254 6.58 -0.22 -4.60
N ARG A 255 7.49 0.40 -5.34
CA ARG A 255 8.70 -0.23 -5.89
C ARG A 255 9.94 0.50 -5.39
N ILE A 256 11.08 -0.16 -5.39
CA ILE A 256 12.35 0.46 -5.04
C ILE A 256 13.10 0.74 -6.33
N ALA A 257 13.31 2.02 -6.66
CA ALA A 257 14.02 2.43 -7.85
C ALA A 257 15.51 2.61 -7.53
N LEU A 258 16.37 2.03 -8.36
CA LEU A 258 17.82 2.20 -8.29
C LEU A 258 18.33 2.84 -9.57
N PHE A 259 19.18 3.86 -9.44
CA PHE A 259 19.75 4.59 -10.58
C PHE A 259 21.27 4.57 -10.56
N GLY A 260 21.89 4.03 -11.60
CA GLY A 260 23.33 3.78 -11.69
C GLY A 260 24.01 4.31 -12.96
N GLY A 261 23.26 4.94 -13.88
CA GLY A 261 23.78 5.59 -15.09
C GLY A 261 23.08 5.13 -16.38
N SER A 262 23.70 5.39 -17.52
CA SER A 262 23.17 5.15 -18.88
C SER A 262 23.44 3.75 -19.43
N GLN A 263 24.32 2.98 -18.77
CA GLN A 263 24.64 1.62 -19.19
C GLN A 263 23.40 0.71 -19.09
N PRO A 264 23.26 -0.31 -19.98
CA PRO A 264 22.18 -1.28 -19.87
C PRO A 264 22.14 -1.89 -18.47
N GLN A 265 20.92 -2.15 -17.95
CA GLN A 265 20.71 -2.76 -16.63
C GLN A 265 21.23 -1.95 -15.43
N SER A 266 21.59 -0.67 -15.65
CA SER A 266 22.12 0.20 -14.60
C SER A 266 21.07 1.06 -13.92
N CYS A 267 19.82 1.04 -14.37
CA CYS A 267 18.70 1.60 -13.63
C CYS A 267 17.56 0.57 -13.61
N ARG A 268 16.99 0.30 -12.43
CA ARG A 268 15.98 -0.76 -12.26
C ARG A 268 14.98 -0.46 -11.16
N TYR A 269 13.76 -0.95 -11.34
CA TYR A 269 12.83 -1.19 -10.25
C TYR A 269 13.07 -2.57 -9.65
N PHE A 270 13.07 -2.64 -8.33
CA PHE A 270 12.90 -3.86 -7.57
C PHE A 270 11.47 -3.88 -7.02
N ASN A 271 10.72 -4.95 -7.30
CA ASN A 271 9.38 -5.15 -6.76
C ASN A 271 9.45 -6.06 -5.51
N PRO A 272 9.15 -5.54 -4.32
CA PRO A 272 9.16 -6.32 -3.08
C PRO A 272 8.15 -7.48 -3.03
N LYS A 273 7.08 -7.45 -3.84
CA LYS A 273 6.00 -8.45 -3.81
C LYS A 273 6.40 -9.77 -4.46
N ASP A 274 7.12 -9.69 -5.58
CA ASP A 274 7.48 -10.85 -6.42
C ASP A 274 9.00 -11.03 -6.60
N TYR A 275 9.80 -10.12 -6.03
CA TYR A 275 11.27 -10.09 -6.13
C TYR A 275 11.81 -9.92 -7.55
N SER A 276 10.98 -9.41 -8.47
CA SER A 276 11.36 -9.14 -9.85
C SER A 276 12.18 -7.85 -9.98
N TRP A 277 12.96 -7.81 -11.06
CA TRP A 277 13.73 -6.64 -11.46
C TRP A 277 13.24 -6.18 -12.84
N THR A 278 12.79 -4.93 -12.93
CA THR A 278 12.36 -4.30 -14.20
C THR A 278 13.35 -3.21 -14.58
N ASP A 279 13.82 -3.20 -15.82
CA ASP A 279 14.79 -2.19 -16.28
C ASP A 279 14.12 -0.82 -16.49
N ILE A 280 14.82 0.25 -16.10
CA ILE A 280 14.44 1.64 -16.34
C ILE A 280 15.38 2.21 -17.39
N ARG A 281 14.83 2.75 -18.49
CA ARG A 281 15.65 3.42 -19.49
C ARG A 281 16.13 4.76 -18.95
N CYS A 282 17.43 4.93 -18.76
CA CYS A 282 18.02 6.18 -18.29
C CYS A 282 18.92 6.78 -19.38
N PRO A 283 18.62 8.00 -19.88
CA PRO A 283 19.44 8.63 -20.91
C PRO A 283 20.69 9.33 -20.35
N PHE A 284 20.87 9.35 -19.03
CA PHE A 284 21.90 10.16 -18.38
C PHE A 284 23.08 9.33 -17.88
N GLU A 285 24.27 9.87 -18.09
CA GLU A 285 25.52 9.34 -17.53
C GLU A 285 25.49 9.30 -16.00
N LYS A 286 26.25 8.35 -15.45
CA LYS A 286 26.36 8.15 -14.01
C LYS A 286 26.84 9.43 -13.30
N ARG A 287 26.16 9.79 -12.21
CA ARG A 287 26.58 10.85 -11.28
C ARG A 287 27.32 10.24 -10.11
N ARG A 288 28.43 10.84 -9.68
CA ARG A 288 29.10 10.48 -8.43
C ARG A 288 28.48 11.27 -7.29
N ASP A 289 28.24 10.60 -6.17
CA ASP A 289 27.84 11.21 -4.90
C ASP A 289 26.67 12.20 -5.00
N ALA A 290 25.70 11.89 -5.88
CA ALA A 290 24.43 12.59 -5.97
C ALA A 290 23.43 12.06 -4.93
N ALA A 291 22.27 12.69 -4.84
CA ALA A 291 21.12 12.19 -4.10
C ALA A 291 19.91 12.03 -5.01
N CYS A 292 18.97 11.18 -4.61
CA CYS A 292 17.66 11.10 -5.24
C CYS A 292 16.54 11.12 -4.20
N VAL A 293 15.38 11.61 -4.60
CA VAL A 293 14.19 11.67 -3.77
C VAL A 293 12.96 11.50 -4.66
N PHE A 294 11.94 10.82 -4.15
CA PHE A 294 10.66 10.67 -4.82
C PHE A 294 9.64 11.64 -4.22
N TRP A 295 8.94 12.37 -5.08
CA TRP A 295 7.79 13.18 -4.70
C TRP A 295 6.82 13.27 -5.87
N ASP A 296 5.52 13.07 -5.59
CA ASP A 296 4.41 13.22 -6.55
C ASP A 296 4.69 12.62 -7.94
N ASN A 297 4.92 11.30 -7.98
CA ASN A 297 5.18 10.52 -9.21
C ASN A 297 6.50 10.85 -9.93
N VAL A 298 7.36 11.70 -9.34
CA VAL A 298 8.63 12.12 -9.93
C VAL A 298 9.79 11.75 -9.02
N VAL A 299 10.80 11.09 -9.58
CA VAL A 299 12.11 10.95 -8.95
C VAL A 299 12.98 12.12 -9.37
N TYR A 300 13.48 12.86 -8.39
CA TYR A 300 14.39 13.98 -8.59
C TYR A 300 15.81 13.54 -8.26
N ILE A 301 16.71 13.65 -9.22
CA ILE A 301 18.13 13.34 -9.10
C ILE A 301 18.93 14.64 -9.13
N LEU A 302 19.60 14.95 -8.02
CA LEU A 302 20.21 16.26 -7.81
C LEU A 302 21.58 16.18 -7.14
N GLY A 303 22.38 17.22 -7.36
CA GLY A 303 23.78 17.29 -6.94
C GLY A 303 24.69 16.29 -7.65
N GLY A 304 25.83 16.06 -7.01
CA GLY A 304 26.88 15.18 -7.49
C GLY A 304 27.74 15.79 -8.60
N SER A 305 28.74 15.02 -9.01
CA SER A 305 29.73 15.42 -10.01
C SER A 305 29.97 14.35 -11.06
N GLN A 306 30.42 14.81 -12.23
CA GLN A 306 31.08 13.97 -13.23
C GLN A 306 32.53 14.44 -13.36
N LEU A 307 32.87 15.15 -14.43
CA LEU A 307 34.13 15.91 -14.50
C LEU A 307 34.05 17.20 -13.66
N PHE A 308 32.85 17.79 -13.60
CA PHE A 308 32.56 19.01 -12.86
C PHE A 308 31.28 18.82 -12.03
N PRO A 309 31.05 19.67 -11.00
CA PRO A 309 29.80 19.70 -10.25
C PRO A 309 28.60 19.93 -11.17
N ILE A 310 27.53 19.14 -10.98
CA ILE A 310 26.36 19.18 -11.85
C ILE A 310 25.37 20.23 -11.34
N LYS A 311 25.00 21.18 -12.22
CA LYS A 311 24.03 22.25 -11.93
C LYS A 311 22.58 21.90 -12.26
N ARG A 312 22.33 20.77 -12.93
CA ARG A 312 20.99 20.34 -13.34
C ARG A 312 20.42 19.28 -12.40
N MET A 313 19.11 19.32 -12.21
CA MET A 313 18.33 18.28 -11.56
C MET A 313 17.62 17.47 -12.65
N ASP A 314 17.94 16.18 -12.77
CA ASP A 314 17.26 15.30 -13.72
C ASP A 314 16.04 14.70 -13.02
N CYS A 315 14.88 14.79 -13.68
CA CYS A 315 13.59 14.39 -13.14
C CYS A 315 13.03 13.23 -13.98
N TYR A 316 12.60 12.17 -13.32
CA TYR A 316 12.00 11.01 -13.96
C TYR A 316 10.56 10.84 -13.52
N ASN A 317 9.62 11.00 -14.46
CA ASN A 317 8.21 10.75 -14.21
C ASN A 317 7.94 9.25 -14.31
N VAL A 318 7.64 8.64 -13.18
CA VAL A 318 7.44 7.19 -13.00
C VAL A 318 6.20 6.68 -13.76
N VAL A 319 5.13 7.49 -13.81
CA VAL A 319 3.86 7.13 -14.46
C VAL A 319 3.96 7.20 -15.98
N LYS A 320 4.68 8.19 -16.50
CA LYS A 320 4.82 8.45 -17.94
C LYS A 320 6.05 7.79 -18.57
N ASP A 321 6.87 7.13 -17.77
CA ASP A 321 8.21 6.63 -18.13
C ASP A 321 9.02 7.65 -18.97
N SER A 322 9.13 8.88 -18.46
CA SER A 322 9.76 9.98 -19.22
C SER A 322 10.68 10.83 -18.37
N TRP A 323 11.74 11.32 -19.01
CA TRP A 323 12.78 12.11 -18.38
C TRP A 323 12.73 13.56 -18.86
N TYR A 324 13.01 14.48 -17.94
CA TYR A 324 13.18 15.90 -18.21
C TYR A 324 14.16 16.49 -17.20
N SER A 325 14.67 17.70 -17.45
CA SER A 325 15.66 18.34 -16.56
C SER A 325 15.18 19.72 -16.12
N LYS A 326 15.53 20.08 -14.88
CA LYS A 326 15.34 21.40 -14.28
C LYS A 326 16.67 21.94 -13.75
N LEU A 327 16.68 23.19 -13.28
CA LEU A 327 17.79 23.73 -12.52
C LEU A 327 17.88 23.02 -11.16
N GLY A 328 19.08 22.53 -10.84
CA GLY A 328 19.37 21.90 -9.56
C GLY A 328 19.67 22.91 -8.46
N PRO A 329 20.19 22.43 -7.32
CA PRO A 329 20.59 23.27 -6.19
C PRO A 329 21.45 24.47 -6.65
N PRO A 330 21.20 25.71 -6.19
CA PRO A 330 22.01 26.87 -6.54
C PRO A 330 23.48 26.70 -6.14
N THR A 331 23.76 25.84 -5.15
CA THR A 331 25.12 25.45 -4.73
C THR A 331 25.41 23.99 -5.12
N PRO A 332 26.03 23.73 -6.29
CA PRO A 332 26.38 22.39 -6.73
C PRO A 332 27.41 21.74 -5.80
N ARG A 333 27.11 20.54 -5.31
CA ARG A 333 27.94 19.84 -4.31
C ARG A 333 27.75 18.32 -4.38
N ASP A 334 28.74 17.63 -3.83
CA ASP A 334 28.80 16.17 -3.75
C ASP A 334 28.40 15.69 -2.35
N SER A 335 28.02 14.43 -2.20
CA SER A 335 27.74 13.77 -0.92
C SER A 335 26.69 14.48 -0.04
N LEU A 336 25.75 15.18 -0.67
CA LEU A 336 24.57 15.75 -0.01
C LEU A 336 23.51 14.67 0.25
N ALA A 337 22.58 14.94 1.16
CA ALA A 337 21.37 14.12 1.33
C ALA A 337 20.13 14.88 0.83
N ALA A 338 19.11 14.15 0.39
CA ALA A 338 17.84 14.71 -0.06
C ALA A 338 16.64 13.93 0.53
N CYS A 339 15.56 14.63 0.87
CA CYS A 339 14.29 14.05 1.29
C CYS A 339 13.14 14.99 0.89
N ALA A 340 11.91 14.49 0.84
CA ALA A 340 10.74 15.28 0.47
C ALA A 340 9.77 15.33 1.66
N ALA A 341 9.23 16.53 1.90
CA ALA A 341 8.19 16.76 2.91
C ALA A 341 7.26 17.85 2.39
N GLU A 342 5.94 17.62 2.46
CA GLU A 342 4.91 18.63 2.18
C GLU A 342 5.08 19.43 0.87
N GLY A 343 5.35 18.76 -0.25
CA GLY A 343 5.50 19.47 -1.54
C GLY A 343 6.85 20.14 -1.77
N LYS A 344 7.82 19.91 -0.87
CA LYS A 344 9.15 20.50 -0.95
C LYS A 344 10.21 19.42 -0.90
N ILE A 345 11.25 19.61 -1.70
CA ILE A 345 12.44 18.75 -1.73
C ILE A 345 13.54 19.46 -0.96
N TYR A 346 13.95 18.88 0.16
CA TYR A 346 15.01 19.43 1.00
C TYR A 346 16.34 18.77 0.69
N THR A 347 17.40 19.56 0.72
CA THR A 347 18.77 19.10 0.49
C THR A 347 19.68 19.66 1.56
N SER A 348 20.56 18.83 2.10
CA SER A 348 21.37 19.18 3.27
C SER A 348 22.82 18.76 3.12
N GLY A 349 23.71 19.59 3.66
CA GLY A 349 25.14 19.33 3.78
C GLY A 349 25.84 19.08 2.44
N GLY A 350 26.77 18.13 2.41
CA GLY A 350 27.59 17.81 1.26
C GLY A 350 28.94 18.53 1.27
N SER A 351 29.71 18.37 0.20
CA SER A 351 31.07 18.88 0.06
C SER A 351 31.27 19.60 -1.26
N GLU A 352 32.10 20.64 -1.24
CA GLU A 352 32.52 21.40 -2.41
C GLU A 352 34.05 21.40 -2.53
N VAL A 353 34.57 21.87 -3.66
CA VAL A 353 36.01 21.99 -3.85
C VAL A 353 36.56 22.98 -2.83
N GLY A 354 37.39 22.51 -1.91
CA GLY A 354 37.98 23.33 -0.85
C GLY A 354 37.24 23.29 0.49
N ASN A 355 36.03 22.71 0.56
CA ASN A 355 35.30 22.54 1.82
C ASN A 355 34.72 21.12 1.96
N SER A 356 35.21 20.39 2.96
CA SER A 356 34.90 18.97 3.16
C SER A 356 33.47 18.68 3.61
N ALA A 357 32.77 19.65 4.22
CA ALA A 357 31.43 19.48 4.74
C ALA A 357 30.74 20.84 4.88
N LEU A 358 29.43 20.89 4.65
CA LEU A 358 28.63 22.12 4.69
C LEU A 358 27.52 22.02 5.73
N TYR A 359 27.11 23.16 6.28
CA TYR A 359 25.88 23.31 7.08
C TYR A 359 24.65 23.61 6.20
N LEU A 360 24.87 23.86 4.91
CA LEU A 360 23.89 24.38 3.97
C LEU A 360 22.62 23.52 3.95
N PHE A 361 21.49 24.20 4.07
CA PHE A 361 20.16 23.62 3.96
C PHE A 361 19.32 24.46 3.00
N GLU A 362 18.76 23.82 2.00
CA GLU A 362 17.97 24.48 0.96
C GLU A 362 16.83 23.57 0.52
N CYS A 363 15.73 24.18 0.10
CA CYS A 363 14.57 23.46 -0.40
C CYS A 363 14.13 23.94 -1.77
N TYR A 364 13.70 23.00 -2.61
CA TYR A 364 13.01 23.26 -3.86
C TYR A 364 11.51 23.07 -3.66
N ASP A 365 10.72 24.12 -3.87
CA ASP A 365 9.26 24.06 -3.84
C ASP A 365 8.77 23.53 -5.19
N THR A 366 8.10 22.37 -5.19
CA THR A 366 7.69 21.71 -6.44
C THR A 366 6.54 22.42 -7.13
N ARG A 367 5.79 23.27 -6.42
CA ARG A 367 4.65 24.03 -6.94
C ARG A 367 5.09 25.35 -7.55
N THR A 368 5.98 26.09 -6.90
CA THR A 368 6.50 27.37 -7.42
C THR A 368 7.71 27.19 -8.34
N GLU A 369 8.30 25.99 -8.36
CA GLU A 369 9.50 25.65 -9.12
C GLU A 369 10.72 26.51 -8.79
N SER A 370 10.87 26.88 -7.52
CA SER A 370 11.96 27.75 -7.07
C SER A 370 12.71 27.18 -5.86
N TRP A 371 14.00 27.50 -5.81
CA TRP A 371 14.90 27.15 -4.71
C TRP A 371 14.89 28.25 -3.65
N HIS A 372 14.89 27.84 -2.38
CA HIS A 372 14.96 28.73 -1.23
C HIS A 372 16.02 28.22 -0.24
N THR A 373 16.87 29.11 0.25
CA THR A 373 17.76 28.81 1.37
C THR A 373 16.96 28.79 2.66
N LYS A 374 17.23 27.81 3.52
CA LYS A 374 16.60 27.61 4.82
C LYS A 374 17.62 27.73 5.94
N PRO A 375 17.19 27.81 7.22
CA PRO A 375 18.09 27.79 8.36
C PRO A 375 19.06 26.61 8.25
N SER A 376 20.35 26.89 8.37
CA SER A 376 21.40 25.88 8.23
C SER A 376 21.40 24.90 9.41
N MET A 377 21.90 23.68 9.16
CA MET A 377 22.06 22.66 10.19
C MET A 377 22.95 23.17 11.34
N LEU A 378 22.85 22.54 12.52
CA LEU A 378 23.70 22.83 13.67
C LEU A 378 25.13 22.29 13.46
N THR A 379 25.26 21.17 12.73
CA THR A 379 26.54 20.53 12.41
C THR A 379 26.72 20.36 10.92
N GLN A 380 27.93 20.65 10.41
CA GLN A 380 28.31 20.43 9.02
C GLN A 380 28.59 18.96 8.76
N ARG A 381 28.05 18.43 7.66
CA ARG A 381 28.07 17.00 7.35
C ARG A 381 28.19 16.77 5.85
N CYS A 382 28.85 15.69 5.48
CA CYS A 382 28.72 15.05 4.17
C CYS A 382 28.55 13.54 4.36
N SER A 383 27.94 12.86 3.37
CA SER A 383 27.70 11.41 3.40
C SER A 383 26.84 10.94 4.60
N HIS A 384 25.98 11.83 5.12
CA HIS A 384 25.01 11.57 6.18
C HIS A 384 23.72 10.96 5.62
N GLY A 385 22.90 10.39 6.51
CA GLY A 385 21.53 10.00 6.19
C GLY A 385 20.57 11.16 6.43
N MET A 386 19.53 11.26 5.60
CA MET A 386 18.39 12.16 5.83
C MET A 386 17.09 11.45 5.50
N VAL A 387 16.08 11.58 6.36
CA VAL A 387 14.78 10.95 6.18
C VAL A 387 13.67 11.84 6.70
N GLU A 388 12.52 11.82 6.03
CA GLU A 388 11.29 12.44 6.53
C GLU A 388 10.55 11.43 7.40
N ALA A 389 10.06 11.89 8.55
CA ALA A 389 9.22 11.11 9.43
C ALA A 389 8.24 12.03 10.17
N ASN A 390 6.94 11.76 10.03
CA ASN A 390 5.87 12.51 10.69
C ASN A 390 5.92 14.02 10.44
N GLY A 391 6.28 14.45 9.23
CA GLY A 391 6.40 15.86 8.83
C GLY A 391 7.72 16.52 9.22
N LEU A 392 8.57 15.83 9.98
CA LEU A 392 9.88 16.33 10.42
C LEU A 392 11.01 15.73 9.60
N ILE A 393 12.13 16.44 9.51
CA ILE A 393 13.30 16.02 8.72
C ILE A 393 14.44 15.68 9.65
N TYR A 394 14.82 14.41 9.68
CA TYR A 394 15.89 13.90 10.54
C TYR A 394 17.18 13.76 9.74
N VAL A 395 18.28 14.25 10.31
CA VAL A 395 19.63 14.16 9.76
C VAL A 395 20.55 13.48 10.78
N CYS A 396 21.21 12.39 10.36
CA CYS A 396 22.02 11.57 11.25
C CYS A 396 23.40 11.27 10.66
N GLY A 397 24.43 11.38 11.50
CA GLY A 397 25.79 10.93 11.18
C GLY A 397 26.49 11.75 10.10
N GLY A 398 27.18 11.06 9.19
CA GLY A 398 28.04 11.63 8.16
C GLY A 398 29.47 11.83 8.65
N SER A 399 30.24 12.64 7.92
CA SER A 399 31.58 13.04 8.32
C SER A 399 31.81 14.53 8.19
N LEU A 400 32.76 15.00 9.00
CA LEU A 400 33.33 16.33 8.93
C LEU A 400 34.85 16.21 8.85
N GLY A 401 35.48 17.01 7.99
CA GLY A 401 36.93 17.14 7.86
C GLY A 401 37.48 16.27 6.74
N ASN A 402 38.79 16.39 6.50
CA ASN A 402 39.47 15.61 5.46
C ASN A 402 39.88 14.21 5.97
N ASN A 403 40.49 13.38 5.12
CA ASN A 403 40.88 12.00 5.50
C ASN A 403 41.93 11.92 6.63
N VAL A 404 42.55 13.03 7.05
CA VAL A 404 43.61 13.07 8.07
C VAL A 404 43.09 13.57 9.42
N SER A 405 42.24 14.60 9.41
CA SER A 405 41.69 15.26 10.60
C SER A 405 40.19 15.09 10.75
N GLY A 406 39.57 14.35 9.83
CA GLY A 406 38.14 14.16 9.75
C GLY A 406 37.65 13.14 10.77
N ARG A 407 36.43 13.39 11.25
CA ARG A 407 35.72 12.51 12.17
C ARG A 407 34.42 12.06 11.53
N VAL A 408 34.08 10.79 11.77
CA VAL A 408 32.72 10.29 11.52
C VAL A 408 31.85 10.72 12.69
N LEU A 409 30.64 11.17 12.40
CA LEU A 409 29.72 11.73 13.38
C LEU A 409 28.69 10.67 13.79
N ASN A 410 28.26 10.72 15.05
CA ASN A 410 27.08 10.03 15.56
C ASN A 410 25.95 11.01 15.95
N SER A 411 26.21 12.32 15.94
CA SER A 411 25.21 13.33 16.28
C SER A 411 24.03 13.30 15.30
N CYS A 412 22.85 13.58 15.83
CA CYS A 412 21.58 13.59 15.11
C CYS A 412 20.87 14.91 15.38
N GLU A 413 20.19 15.43 14.38
CA GLU A 413 19.42 16.67 14.48
C GLU A 413 18.15 16.57 13.66
N VAL A 414 17.10 17.25 14.10
CA VAL A 414 15.81 17.29 13.42
C VAL A 414 15.44 18.72 13.07
N TYR A 415 14.92 18.90 11.86
CA TYR A 415 14.34 20.14 11.40
C TYR A 415 12.83 20.04 11.38
N ASP A 416 12.19 21.04 11.96
CA ASP A 416 10.74 21.23 11.93
C ASP A 416 10.39 22.29 10.87
N PRO A 417 9.75 21.90 9.74
CA PRO A 417 9.33 22.84 8.71
C PRO A 417 8.30 23.88 9.17
N ALA A 418 7.53 23.62 10.23
CA ALA A 418 6.52 24.55 10.74
C ALA A 418 7.14 25.68 11.54
N THR A 419 8.18 25.39 12.34
CA THR A 419 8.89 26.39 13.14
C THR A 419 10.16 26.92 12.47
N GLU A 420 10.61 26.26 11.41
CA GLU A 420 11.90 26.48 10.73
C GLU A 420 13.10 26.40 11.68
N THR A 421 13.06 25.48 12.64
CA THR A 421 14.13 25.33 13.64
C THR A 421 14.79 23.96 13.59
N TRP A 422 16.10 23.94 13.89
CA TRP A 422 16.86 22.72 14.11
C TRP A 422 16.98 22.43 15.60
N THR A 423 16.73 21.18 15.99
CA THR A 423 16.88 20.69 17.36
C THR A 423 17.86 19.52 17.39
N GLU A 424 18.79 19.54 18.34
CA GLU A 424 19.71 18.43 18.57
C GLU A 424 18.97 17.25 19.23
N LEU A 425 19.26 16.04 18.76
CA LEU A 425 18.67 14.81 19.26
C LEU A 425 19.72 13.94 19.95
N CYS A 426 19.25 12.87 20.60
CA CYS A 426 20.13 11.85 21.14
C CYS A 426 21.04 11.29 20.02
N PRO A 427 22.36 11.23 20.23
CA PRO A 427 23.29 10.73 19.22
C PRO A 427 23.16 9.22 19.05
N MET A 428 23.47 8.73 17.85
CA MET A 428 23.61 7.30 17.56
C MET A 428 24.65 6.66 18.50
N ILE A 429 24.47 5.36 18.77
CA ILE A 429 25.42 4.57 19.56
C ILE A 429 26.74 4.48 18.81
N GLU A 430 26.67 4.27 17.48
CA GLU A 430 27.85 4.23 16.61
C GLU A 430 27.91 5.46 15.69
N ALA A 431 29.11 5.97 15.47
CA ALA A 431 29.34 6.99 14.45
C ALA A 431 29.30 6.37 13.06
N ARG A 432 28.54 6.94 12.11
CA ARG A 432 28.32 6.31 10.80
C ARG A 432 28.33 7.32 9.66
N LYS A 433 28.95 6.97 8.54
CA LYS A 433 28.74 7.60 7.22
C LYS A 433 28.45 6.54 6.15
N ASN A 434 27.85 6.94 5.03
CA ASN A 434 27.42 6.03 3.96
C ASN A 434 26.49 4.88 4.44
N HIS A 435 25.82 5.10 5.59
CA HIS A 435 24.80 4.20 6.11
C HIS A 435 23.48 4.46 5.40
N GLY A 436 22.60 3.45 5.42
CA GLY A 436 21.21 3.67 5.05
C GLY A 436 20.43 4.27 6.21
N LEU A 437 19.53 5.21 5.94
CA LEU A 437 18.63 5.79 6.94
C LEU A 437 17.20 5.66 6.43
N VAL A 438 16.35 4.91 7.13
CA VAL A 438 14.98 4.62 6.70
C VAL A 438 14.00 4.77 7.85
N PHE A 439 12.81 5.30 7.54
CA PHE A 439 11.72 5.43 8.49
C PHE A 439 10.74 4.27 8.33
N VAL A 440 10.39 3.61 9.44
CA VAL A 440 9.41 2.52 9.47
C VAL A 440 8.51 2.70 10.68
N LYS A 441 7.22 2.98 10.43
CA LYS A 441 6.17 3.23 11.43
C LYS A 441 6.48 4.43 12.34
N ASP A 442 7.13 4.20 13.48
CA ASP A 442 7.45 5.21 14.51
C ASP A 442 8.97 5.24 14.81
N LYS A 443 9.79 4.56 13.99
CA LYS A 443 11.20 4.32 14.25
C LYS A 443 12.05 4.65 13.02
N ILE A 444 13.24 5.18 13.25
CA ILE A 444 14.22 5.47 12.19
C ILE A 444 15.39 4.52 12.33
N PHE A 445 15.68 3.71 11.31
CA PHE A 445 16.75 2.72 11.33
C PHE A 445 17.99 3.25 10.61
N ALA A 446 19.14 3.21 11.30
CA ALA A 446 20.46 3.44 10.73
C ALA A 446 21.14 2.09 10.44
N VAL A 447 21.35 1.80 9.16
CA VAL A 447 21.75 0.46 8.66
C VAL A 447 23.18 0.50 8.12
N GLY A 448 24.10 -0.14 8.84
CA GLY A 448 25.49 -0.35 8.42
C GLY A 448 26.28 0.94 8.22
N GLY A 449 26.93 1.05 7.05
CA GLY A 449 27.84 2.15 6.70
C GLY A 449 29.27 1.90 7.15
N GLN A 450 29.99 2.96 7.49
CA GLN A 450 31.35 2.85 8.02
C GLN A 450 31.63 3.90 9.09
N ASN A 451 32.55 3.56 9.99
CA ASN A 451 33.11 4.46 10.99
C ASN A 451 34.64 4.59 10.78
N SER A 452 35.35 5.17 11.75
CA SER A 452 36.81 5.31 11.71
C SER A 452 37.57 3.97 11.80
N LEU A 453 36.94 2.91 12.30
CA LEU A 453 37.51 1.57 12.45
C LEU A 453 37.23 0.66 11.23
N GLY A 454 36.29 1.04 10.35
CA GLY A 454 35.98 0.33 9.11
C GLY A 454 34.49 0.20 8.83
N GLY A 455 34.13 -0.77 7.98
CA GLY A 455 32.75 -1.08 7.63
C GLY A 455 31.95 -1.64 8.82
N LEU A 456 30.63 -1.45 8.78
CA LEU A 456 29.70 -1.82 9.84
C LEU A 456 28.64 -2.80 9.32
N ASP A 457 28.33 -3.81 10.12
CA ASP A 457 27.22 -4.74 9.97
C ASP A 457 26.08 -4.47 10.95
N ASN A 458 26.38 -3.80 12.06
CA ASN A 458 25.40 -3.49 13.09
C ASN A 458 24.35 -2.48 12.62
N VAL A 459 23.18 -2.58 13.24
CA VAL A 459 22.00 -1.77 12.93
C VAL A 459 21.41 -1.27 14.24
N GLU A 460 20.97 -0.03 14.23
CA GLU A 460 20.32 0.62 15.37
C GLU A 460 19.09 1.39 14.89
N TYR A 461 18.10 1.54 15.75
CA TYR A 461 16.96 2.41 15.49
C TYR A 461 16.82 3.48 16.56
N TYR A 462 16.32 4.63 16.11
CA TYR A 462 15.89 5.74 16.94
C TYR A 462 14.41 5.60 17.23
N ASP A 463 14.06 5.57 18.51
CA ASP A 463 12.69 5.64 18.99
C ASP A 463 12.29 7.12 19.11
N ILE A 464 11.42 7.58 18.20
CA ILE A 464 11.03 9.00 18.11
C ILE A 464 10.39 9.48 19.41
N LYS A 465 9.63 8.62 20.11
CA LYS A 465 8.89 9.00 21.33
C LYS A 465 9.82 9.12 22.53
N MET A 466 10.82 8.24 22.61
CA MET A 466 11.75 8.19 23.74
C MET A 466 12.99 9.07 23.54
N ASN A 467 13.28 9.51 22.31
CA ASN A 467 14.52 10.19 21.96
C ASN A 467 15.76 9.36 22.35
N GLU A 468 15.77 8.08 21.95
CA GLU A 468 16.84 7.14 22.28
C GLU A 468 17.16 6.21 21.11
N TRP A 469 18.43 5.83 20.99
CA TRP A 469 18.90 4.82 20.05
C TRP A 469 19.02 3.45 20.72
N LYS A 470 18.62 2.40 19.99
CA LYS A 470 18.68 1.01 20.46
C LYS A 470 19.25 0.11 19.36
N MET A 471 20.17 -0.77 19.76
CA MET A 471 20.74 -1.79 18.87
C MET A 471 19.69 -2.86 18.55
N VAL A 472 19.76 -3.36 17.32
CA VAL A 472 18.96 -4.49 16.83
C VAL A 472 19.87 -5.54 16.19
N SER A 473 19.28 -6.63 15.72
CA SER A 473 20.03 -7.72 15.10
C SER A 473 20.91 -7.18 13.94
N PRO A 474 22.21 -7.53 13.90
CA PRO A 474 23.14 -7.05 12.88
C PRO A 474 22.86 -7.73 11.53
N MET A 475 23.21 -7.04 10.45
CA MET A 475 23.16 -7.60 9.10
C MET A 475 24.09 -8.82 8.98
N PRO A 476 23.69 -9.86 8.23
CA PRO A 476 24.57 -11.00 7.90
C PRO A 476 25.61 -10.63 6.81
N TRP A 477 26.03 -9.36 6.77
CA TRP A 477 27.01 -8.83 5.82
C TRP A 477 27.61 -7.54 6.36
N LYS A 478 28.95 -7.44 6.30
CA LYS A 478 29.72 -6.29 6.76
C LYS A 478 30.36 -5.57 5.59
N GLY A 479 29.99 -4.30 5.37
CA GLY A 479 30.56 -3.47 4.30
C GLY A 479 30.67 -2.00 4.68
N VAL A 480 31.19 -1.19 3.78
CA VAL A 480 31.48 0.24 4.01
C VAL A 480 30.40 1.18 3.48
N THR A 481 29.55 0.69 2.57
CA THR A 481 28.39 1.43 2.07
C THR A 481 27.21 0.49 1.89
N VAL A 482 26.01 1.00 2.14
CA VAL A 482 24.75 0.27 2.02
C VAL A 482 23.76 1.13 1.22
N LYS A 483 22.97 0.49 0.37
CA LYS A 483 21.83 1.09 -0.33
C LYS A 483 20.58 0.36 0.12
N CYS A 484 19.80 1.01 0.97
CA CYS A 484 18.58 0.44 1.49
C CYS A 484 17.37 1.36 1.32
N ALA A 485 16.20 0.74 1.36
CA ALA A 485 14.90 1.38 1.33
C ALA A 485 13.91 0.51 2.12
N ALA A 486 12.89 1.13 2.70
CA ALA A 486 11.86 0.42 3.45
C ALA A 486 10.54 0.42 2.69
N VAL A 487 9.86 -0.73 2.66
CA VAL A 487 8.51 -0.86 2.12
C VAL A 487 7.68 -1.66 3.12
N GLY A 488 6.61 -1.08 3.63
CA GLY A 488 5.84 -1.67 4.73
C GLY A 488 6.68 -1.81 6.00
N SER A 489 6.71 -3.02 6.57
CA SER A 489 7.51 -3.35 7.77
C SER A 489 8.88 -3.97 7.47
N VAL A 490 9.30 -4.00 6.21
CA VAL A 490 10.54 -4.64 5.76
C VAL A 490 11.53 -3.60 5.23
N VAL A 491 12.78 -3.69 5.70
CA VAL A 491 13.92 -2.92 5.16
C VAL A 491 14.70 -3.79 4.20
N TYR A 492 14.85 -3.33 2.97
CA TYR A 492 15.58 -4.02 1.90
C TYR A 492 16.95 -3.39 1.71
N VAL A 493 18.01 -4.20 1.77
CA VAL A 493 19.37 -3.82 1.37
C VAL A 493 19.64 -4.43 0.00
N LEU A 494 19.65 -3.56 -1.02
CA LEU A 494 19.67 -3.98 -2.42
C LEU A 494 21.03 -3.83 -3.09
N ALA A 495 21.91 -3.00 -2.54
CA ALA A 495 23.30 -2.89 -3.00
C ALA A 495 24.21 -2.51 -1.84
N GLY A 496 25.50 -2.81 -1.97
CA GLY A 496 26.50 -2.43 -0.97
C GLY A 496 27.90 -2.71 -1.45
N PHE A 497 28.86 -1.91 -0.96
CA PHE A 497 30.29 -2.07 -1.23
C PHE A 497 31.02 -2.48 0.05
N GLN A 498 31.87 -3.51 -0.05
CA GLN A 498 32.63 -4.05 1.07
C GLN A 498 34.06 -3.51 1.15
N GLY A 499 34.54 -2.80 0.12
CA GLY A 499 35.93 -2.36 -0.01
C GLY A 499 36.70 -3.11 -1.10
N VAL A 500 36.50 -4.43 -1.18
CA VAL A 500 37.08 -5.30 -2.24
C VAL A 500 35.99 -5.97 -3.07
N GLY A 501 34.86 -6.29 -2.43
CA GLY A 501 33.71 -6.91 -3.07
C GLY A 501 32.45 -6.06 -3.01
N ARG A 502 31.36 -6.62 -3.54
CA ARG A 502 30.02 -6.08 -3.45
C ARG A 502 29.09 -7.09 -2.77
N LEU A 503 27.96 -6.60 -2.30
CA LEU A 503 26.86 -7.45 -1.86
C LEU A 503 26.46 -8.42 -2.99
N GLY A 504 26.36 -9.71 -2.70
CA GLY A 504 26.01 -10.74 -3.69
C GLY A 504 24.50 -10.94 -3.85
N HIS A 505 23.79 -10.97 -2.73
CA HIS A 505 22.35 -11.24 -2.63
C HIS A 505 21.69 -10.16 -1.78
N ILE A 506 20.42 -9.86 -2.05
CA ILE A 506 19.68 -8.87 -1.27
C ILE A 506 19.52 -9.34 0.17
N LEU A 507 19.42 -8.39 1.10
CA LEU A 507 19.11 -8.67 2.51
C LEU A 507 17.79 -8.00 2.86
N GLU A 508 16.99 -8.70 3.65
CA GLU A 508 15.68 -8.28 4.08
C GLU A 508 15.64 -8.30 5.60
N TYR A 509 15.21 -7.19 6.21
CA TYR A 509 15.07 -7.09 7.65
C TYR A 509 13.62 -6.84 8.01
N ASN A 510 13.03 -7.77 8.74
CA ASN A 510 11.69 -7.64 9.26
C ASN A 510 11.73 -6.90 10.61
N THR A 511 11.23 -5.67 10.62
CA THR A 511 11.26 -4.76 11.78
C THR A 511 10.38 -5.21 12.96
N GLU A 512 9.42 -6.11 12.73
CA GLU A 512 8.52 -6.63 13.77
C GLU A 512 9.12 -7.83 14.50
N THR A 513 9.93 -8.63 13.80
CA THR A 513 10.54 -9.86 14.35
C THR A 513 12.01 -9.71 14.72
N ASP A 514 12.63 -8.57 14.37
CA ASP A 514 14.06 -8.33 14.50
C ASP A 514 14.92 -9.43 13.84
N LYS A 515 14.58 -9.80 12.61
CA LYS A 515 15.27 -10.88 11.88
C LYS A 515 15.71 -10.46 10.49
N TRP A 516 16.93 -10.86 10.15
CA TRP A 516 17.49 -10.74 8.82
C TRP A 516 17.29 -12.04 8.02
N ILE A 517 16.95 -11.88 6.75
CA ILE A 517 16.87 -12.94 5.77
C ILE A 517 17.77 -12.56 4.59
N ALA A 518 18.74 -13.42 4.25
CA ALA A 518 19.54 -13.28 3.04
C ALA A 518 18.88 -14.07 1.92
N ASN A 519 18.41 -13.39 0.88
CA ASN A 519 17.66 -14.03 -0.19
C ASN A 519 18.61 -14.63 -1.24
N SER A 520 18.96 -15.91 -1.07
CA SER A 520 19.88 -16.62 -1.96
C SER A 520 19.40 -16.73 -3.41
N LYS A 521 18.10 -16.53 -3.68
CA LYS A 521 17.53 -16.59 -5.03
C LYS A 521 17.65 -15.26 -5.78
N VAL A 522 17.74 -14.14 -5.07
CA VAL A 522 17.68 -12.79 -5.64
C VAL A 522 19.03 -12.11 -5.50
N ARG A 523 19.67 -11.82 -6.64
CA ARG A 523 20.96 -11.13 -6.65
C ARG A 523 20.80 -9.67 -6.28
N ALA A 524 21.78 -9.14 -5.54
CA ALA A 524 21.89 -7.72 -5.29
C ALA A 524 22.23 -6.94 -6.56
N PHE A 525 21.87 -5.66 -6.55
CA PHE A 525 22.09 -4.76 -7.66
C PHE A 525 23.60 -4.51 -7.90
N PRO A 526 24.08 -4.66 -9.14
CA PRO A 526 25.51 -4.71 -9.41
C PRO A 526 26.25 -3.39 -9.21
N VAL A 527 25.56 -2.24 -9.34
CA VAL A 527 26.16 -0.90 -9.23
C VAL A 527 26.07 -0.41 -7.79
N THR A 528 27.15 -0.52 -7.04
CA THR A 528 27.18 -0.22 -5.59
C THR A 528 27.04 1.27 -5.24
N SER A 529 27.41 2.15 -6.17
CA SER A 529 27.29 3.62 -6.06
C SER A 529 25.98 4.14 -6.65
N CYS A 530 24.96 3.29 -6.79
CA CYS A 530 23.65 3.73 -7.24
C CYS A 530 22.98 4.68 -6.25
N LEU A 531 22.05 5.45 -6.79
CA LEU A 531 21.02 6.17 -6.04
C LEU A 531 19.86 5.22 -5.80
N ILE A 532 19.17 5.37 -4.67
CA ILE A 532 18.06 4.51 -4.28
C ILE A 532 16.93 5.34 -3.66
N CYS A 533 15.69 5.10 -4.06
CA CYS A 533 14.51 5.67 -3.43
C CYS A 533 13.31 4.74 -3.61
N VAL A 534 12.34 4.83 -2.70
CA VAL A 534 11.04 4.19 -2.85
C VAL A 534 10.19 5.07 -3.78
N VAL A 535 9.53 4.44 -4.74
CA VAL A 535 8.59 5.10 -5.65
C VAL A 535 7.22 4.44 -5.54
N ASP A 536 6.17 5.19 -5.83
CA ASP A 536 4.83 4.64 -6.04
C ASP A 536 4.54 4.63 -7.55
N THR A 537 4.32 3.44 -8.11
CA THR A 537 3.99 3.26 -9.54
C THR A 537 2.49 3.27 -9.83
N CYS A 538 1.64 3.59 -8.85
CA CYS A 538 0.21 3.63 -9.07
C CYS A 538 -0.19 4.65 -10.15
N GLY A 539 -0.80 4.14 -11.21
CA GLY A 539 -1.23 4.91 -12.38
C GLY A 539 -0.34 4.74 -13.62
N ALA A 540 0.81 4.07 -13.51
CA ALA A 540 1.51 3.57 -14.69
C ALA A 540 0.65 2.47 -15.36
N ASN A 541 0.40 2.59 -16.66
CA ASN A 541 -0.31 1.55 -17.41
C ASN A 541 0.56 0.28 -17.39
N GLU A 542 0.01 -0.85 -16.95
CA GLU A 542 0.71 -2.14 -16.96
C GLU A 542 1.19 -2.51 -18.37
N GLU A 543 0.50 -2.07 -19.43
CA GLU A 543 0.93 -2.25 -20.84
C GLU A 543 2.20 -1.47 -21.23
N THR A 544 2.63 -0.47 -20.46
CA THR A 544 3.87 0.28 -20.74
C THR A 544 5.11 -0.27 -20.05
N LEU A 545 4.96 -1.29 -19.19
CA LEU A 545 6.03 -1.86 -18.37
C LEU A 545 6.41 -3.30 -18.76
N GLU A 546 5.84 -3.85 -19.83
CA GLU A 546 6.24 -5.14 -20.44
C GLU A 546 7.18 -5.00 -21.64
#